data_AF-A0AAD8Z308-F1
#
_entry.id   AF-A0AAD8Z308-F1
#
_cell.length_a   1.000
_cell.length_b   1.000
_cell.length_c   1.000
_cell.angle_alpha   90.00
_cell.angle_beta   90.00
_cell.angle_gamma   90.00
#
_symmetry.space_group_name_H-M   'P 1'
#
loop_
_entity.id
_entity.type
_entity.pdbx_description
1 polymer ?
#
loop_
_entity_poly.entity_id
_entity_poly.type
_entity_poly.pdbx_seq_one_letter_code
_entity_poly.pdbx_strand_id
1 'polypeptide(L)'
;MRNLNASSLTMKPTITPFSALLAIGFCTYFTAHVGESQHVPTRCICPRSRNRAQGPISDFSVRLQGSGCGKVEIIVILQKDKQPVCLSPHGRQGNRLLKCWFKKQEEGKDGKTCIRRLKKKAWKRRPQQT
;
A
#
# COMPACT_ATOMS: atom_id res chain seq x y z
N MET A 1 -27.66 -7.00 70.94
CA MET A 1 -28.29 -7.47 69.69
C MET A 1 -27.63 -6.79 68.50
N ARG A 2 -26.77 -7.50 67.78
CA ARG A 2 -26.29 -7.12 66.44
C ARG A 2 -26.24 -8.41 65.62
N ASN A 3 -27.09 -8.46 64.61
CA ASN A 3 -27.27 -9.55 63.67
C ASN A 3 -26.77 -9.02 62.33
N LEU A 4 -25.70 -9.59 61.78
CA LEU A 4 -25.19 -9.31 60.45
C LEU A 4 -24.66 -10.64 59.89
N ASN A 5 -25.55 -11.37 59.23
CA ASN A 5 -25.22 -12.56 58.46
C ASN A 5 -24.44 -12.13 57.21
N ALA A 6 -23.15 -12.49 57.16
CA ALA A 6 -22.36 -12.40 55.95
C ALA A 6 -22.59 -13.68 55.12
N SER A 7 -23.54 -13.64 54.19
CA SER A 7 -23.65 -14.69 53.17
C SER A 7 -22.54 -14.50 52.15
N SER A 8 -21.45 -15.25 52.34
CA SER A 8 -20.38 -15.41 51.36
C SER A 8 -20.92 -16.16 50.13
N LEU A 9 -21.25 -15.42 49.06
CA LEU A 9 -21.54 -16.02 47.76
C LEU A 9 -20.21 -16.41 47.11
N THR A 10 -19.77 -17.65 47.35
CA THR A 10 -18.66 -18.26 46.63
C THR A 10 -19.15 -18.71 45.25
N MET A 11 -19.05 -17.81 44.27
CA MET A 11 -19.32 -18.12 42.87
C MET A 11 -18.19 -19.01 42.34
N LYS A 12 -18.37 -20.34 42.40
CA LYS A 12 -17.47 -21.30 41.75
C LYS A 12 -17.69 -21.22 40.24
N PRO A 13 -16.68 -20.90 39.43
CA PRO A 13 -16.85 -20.88 37.99
C PRO A 13 -16.81 -22.35 37.53
N THR A 14 -17.98 -22.94 37.26
CA THR A 14 -18.06 -24.22 36.53
C THR A 14 -17.75 -23.93 35.07
N ILE A 15 -16.46 -23.73 34.78
CA ILE A 15 -15.94 -23.60 33.42
C ILE A 15 -15.89 -25.02 32.89
N THR A 16 -16.89 -25.39 32.09
CA THR A 16 -16.86 -26.64 31.34
C THR A 16 -15.61 -26.64 30.44
N PRO A 17 -14.87 -27.75 30.33
CA PRO A 17 -13.62 -27.80 29.56
C PRO A 17 -13.85 -27.41 28.09
N PHE A 18 -15.06 -27.61 27.60
CA PHE A 18 -15.51 -27.22 26.27
C PHE A 18 -15.49 -25.70 26.04
N SER A 19 -15.91 -24.90 27.03
CA SER A 19 -15.89 -23.43 26.94
C SER A 19 -14.46 -22.88 26.97
N ALA A 20 -13.56 -23.53 27.73
CA ALA A 20 -12.14 -23.16 27.75
C ALA A 20 -11.47 -23.45 26.39
N LEU A 21 -11.75 -24.61 25.78
CA LEU A 21 -11.25 -24.98 24.46
C LEU A 21 -11.73 -24.02 23.37
N LEU A 22 -13.02 -23.64 23.38
CA LEU A 22 -13.57 -22.66 22.45
C LEU A 22 -12.92 -21.28 22.61
N ALA A 23 -12.73 -20.81 23.84
CA ALA A 23 -12.07 -19.53 24.10
C ALA A 23 -10.62 -19.52 23.60
N ILE A 24 -9.86 -20.61 23.81
CA ILE A 24 -8.48 -20.74 23.33
C ILE A 24 -8.44 -20.79 21.79
N GLY A 25 -9.35 -21.52 21.15
CA GLY A 25 -9.48 -21.57 19.69
C GLY A 25 -9.81 -20.20 19.09
N PHE A 26 -10.70 -19.44 19.73
CA PHE A 26 -11.05 -18.10 19.28
C PHE A 26 -9.89 -17.10 19.44
N CYS A 27 -9.16 -17.16 20.57
CA CYS A 27 -7.98 -16.31 20.80
C CYS A 27 -6.85 -16.57 19.80
N THR A 28 -6.58 -17.84 19.46
CA THR A 28 -5.55 -18.21 18.47
C THR A 28 -5.94 -17.81 17.04
N TYR A 29 -7.22 -17.92 16.68
CA TYR A 29 -7.72 -17.45 15.39
C TYR A 29 -7.58 -15.93 15.23
N PHE A 30 -7.95 -15.16 16.26
CA PHE A 30 -7.83 -13.69 16.22
C PHE A 30 -6.37 -13.21 16.27
N THR A 31 -5.48 -13.89 17.01
CA THR A 31 -4.05 -13.54 17.06
C THR A 31 -3.28 -13.94 15.81
N ALA A 32 -3.68 -14.99 15.10
CA ALA A 32 -3.11 -15.35 13.80
C ALA A 32 -3.33 -14.26 12.72
N HIS A 33 -4.31 -13.37 12.92
CA HIS A 33 -4.59 -12.26 12.02
C HIS A 33 -3.82 -10.96 12.36
N VAL A 34 -2.95 -10.98 13.38
CA VAL A 34 -2.14 -9.83 13.80
C VAL A 34 -0.78 -9.86 13.10
N GLY A 35 -0.65 -9.01 12.08
CA GLY A 35 0.61 -8.37 11.75
C GLY A 35 1.35 -8.93 10.54
N GLU A 36 0.82 -8.69 9.33
CA GLU A 36 1.75 -8.42 8.23
C GLU A 36 2.56 -7.18 8.62
N SER A 37 3.79 -7.41 9.11
CA SER A 37 4.73 -6.34 9.41
C SER A 37 5.03 -5.62 8.10
N GLN A 38 4.30 -4.54 7.80
CA GLN A 38 4.59 -3.70 6.65
C GLN A 38 5.98 -3.12 6.87
N HIS A 39 6.97 -3.68 6.17
CA HIS A 39 8.33 -3.17 6.18
C HIS A 39 8.28 -1.72 5.68
N VAL A 40 8.44 -0.76 6.59
CA VAL A 40 8.58 0.65 6.24
C VAL A 40 10.06 0.91 5.98
N PRO A 41 10.47 1.16 4.73
CA PRO A 41 11.85 1.45 4.42
C PRO A 41 12.29 2.70 5.16
N THR A 42 13.40 2.60 5.88
CA THR A 42 14.02 3.74 6.59
C THR A 42 14.73 4.70 5.65
N ARG A 43 14.84 4.35 4.36
CA ARG A 43 15.46 5.16 3.30
C ARG A 43 14.58 5.16 2.05
N CYS A 44 14.82 6.13 1.16
CA CYS A 44 14.25 6.17 -0.18
C CYS A 44 14.63 4.92 -0.99
N ILE A 45 13.66 4.31 -1.70
CA ILE A 45 13.92 3.18 -2.62
C ILE A 45 14.65 3.64 -3.88
N CYS A 46 14.43 4.89 -4.29
CA CYS A 46 14.98 5.53 -5.46
C CYS A 46 16.09 6.53 -5.05
N PRO A 47 17.35 6.06 -4.87
CA PRO A 47 18.47 6.97 -4.62
C PRO A 47 18.69 7.90 -5.82
N ARG A 48 18.54 7.38 -7.04
CA ARG A 48 18.58 8.15 -8.30
C ARG A 48 17.28 8.05 -9.06
N SER A 49 16.94 9.09 -9.82
CA SER A 49 15.76 9.13 -10.66
C SER A 49 16.10 9.61 -12.06
N ARG A 50 15.34 9.16 -13.05
CA ARG A 50 15.46 9.57 -14.46
C ARG A 50 14.32 10.51 -14.81
N ASN A 51 14.55 11.46 -15.73
CA ASN A 51 13.47 12.33 -16.21
C ASN A 51 12.47 11.61 -17.13
N ARG A 52 12.90 10.49 -17.73
CA ARG A 52 12.09 9.71 -18.66
C ARG A 52 12.47 8.23 -18.63
N ALA A 53 11.46 7.36 -18.68
CA ALA A 53 11.58 5.93 -18.91
C ALA A 53 11.68 5.67 -20.42
N GLN A 54 12.67 4.90 -20.81
CA GLN A 54 12.87 4.51 -22.20
C GLN A 54 12.03 3.27 -22.48
N GLY A 55 10.95 3.44 -23.27
CA GLY A 55 10.07 2.35 -23.66
C GLY A 55 8.68 2.38 -23.02
N PRO A 56 7.83 1.39 -23.37
CA PRO A 56 6.47 1.31 -22.86
C PRO A 56 6.43 0.82 -21.41
N ILE A 57 5.65 1.53 -20.58
CA ILE A 57 5.43 1.22 -19.17
C ILE A 57 4.26 0.23 -19.06
N SER A 58 4.40 -0.81 -18.23
CA SER A 58 3.32 -1.76 -17.89
C SER A 58 2.59 -1.35 -16.62
N ASP A 59 3.34 -0.93 -15.60
CA ASP A 59 2.79 -0.60 -14.28
C ASP A 59 3.57 0.55 -13.65
N PHE A 60 2.98 1.19 -12.64
CA PHE A 60 3.67 2.17 -11.81
C PHE A 60 3.10 2.23 -10.40
N SER A 61 3.94 2.68 -9.47
CA SER A 61 3.57 3.01 -8.11
C SER A 61 4.09 4.39 -7.74
N VAL A 62 3.41 5.03 -6.79
CA VAL A 62 3.83 6.31 -6.20
C VAL A 62 4.00 6.08 -4.71
N ARG A 63 5.16 6.48 -4.19
CA ARG A 63 5.42 6.55 -2.76
C ARG A 63 5.49 8.02 -2.36
N LEU A 64 4.60 8.42 -1.46
CA LEU A 64 4.61 9.77 -0.92
C LEU A 64 5.78 9.93 0.06
N GLN A 65 6.15 11.18 0.31
CA GLN A 65 7.14 11.51 1.33
C GLN A 65 6.69 11.02 2.71
N GLY A 66 7.64 10.54 3.51
CA GLY A 66 7.41 10.04 4.86
C GLY A 66 8.68 10.10 5.70
N SER A 67 8.65 9.57 6.93
CA SER A 67 9.77 9.63 7.88
C SER A 67 11.07 9.02 7.36
N GLY A 68 11.00 7.95 6.56
CA GLY A 68 12.17 7.31 5.94
C GLY A 68 12.60 7.91 4.60
N CYS A 69 11.80 8.77 3.98
CA CYS A 69 12.14 9.36 2.68
C CYS A 69 11.46 10.72 2.50
N GLY A 70 12.25 11.80 2.52
CA GLY A 70 11.77 13.17 2.38
C GLY A 70 11.37 13.59 0.96
N LYS A 71 11.20 12.64 0.03
CA LYS A 71 10.81 12.93 -1.37
C LYS A 71 9.79 11.94 -1.88
N VAL A 72 8.97 12.41 -2.83
CA VAL A 72 8.04 11.56 -3.58
C VAL A 72 8.82 10.69 -4.56
N GLU A 73 8.53 9.39 -4.56
CA GLU A 73 9.14 8.42 -5.45
C GLU A 73 8.10 7.90 -6.44
N ILE A 74 8.46 7.92 -7.73
CA ILE A 74 7.62 7.36 -8.79
C ILE A 74 8.39 6.20 -9.39
N ILE A 75 7.89 4.98 -9.21
CA ILE A 75 8.54 3.77 -9.72
C ILE A 75 7.69 3.25 -10.86
N VAL A 76 8.27 3.08 -12.04
CA VAL A 76 7.59 2.50 -13.21
C VAL A 76 8.20 1.16 -13.56
N ILE A 77 7.38 0.22 -14.00
CA ILE A 77 7.81 -1.09 -14.46
C ILE A 77 7.75 -1.09 -15.99
N LEU A 78 8.89 -1.28 -16.64
CA LEU A 78 8.97 -1.38 -18.11
C LEU A 78 8.36 -2.70 -18.60
N GLN A 79 7.71 -2.69 -19.77
CA GLN A 79 7.06 -3.89 -20.32
C GLN A 79 8.05 -4.95 -20.79
N LYS A 80 9.18 -4.53 -21.39
CA LYS A 80 10.11 -5.42 -22.10
C LYS A 80 10.82 -6.39 -21.15
N ASP A 81 11.31 -5.86 -20.04
CA ASP A 81 12.25 -6.51 -19.13
C ASP A 81 11.73 -6.52 -17.68
N LYS A 82 10.53 -5.97 -17.43
CA LYS A 82 9.93 -5.84 -16.09
C LYS A 82 10.84 -5.11 -15.09
N GLN A 83 11.81 -4.36 -15.59
CA GLN A 83 12.76 -3.65 -14.74
C GLN A 83 12.09 -2.42 -14.11
N PRO A 84 12.27 -2.21 -12.80
CA PRO A 84 11.83 -1.00 -12.13
C PRO A 84 12.73 0.17 -12.50
N VAL A 85 12.12 1.29 -12.86
CA VAL A 85 12.80 2.54 -13.16
C VAL A 85 12.19 3.66 -12.33
N CYS A 86 13.03 4.37 -11.60
CA CYS A 86 12.61 5.53 -10.83
C CYS A 86 12.51 6.77 -11.74
N LEU A 87 11.35 7.44 -11.72
CA LEU A 87 11.12 8.70 -12.40
C LEU A 87 11.18 9.88 -11.44
N SER A 88 11.75 10.99 -11.90
CA SER A 88 11.75 12.25 -11.16
C SER A 88 10.35 12.87 -11.16
N PRO A 89 9.80 13.29 -10.02
CA PRO A 89 8.52 14.01 -9.97
C PRO A 89 8.60 15.38 -10.65
N HIS A 90 9.81 15.96 -10.79
CA HIS A 90 10.02 17.23 -11.50
C HIS A 90 10.15 17.05 -13.02
N GLY A 91 10.47 15.84 -13.49
CA GLY A 91 10.53 15.54 -14.92
C GLY A 91 9.14 15.54 -15.56
N ARG A 92 9.05 15.92 -16.85
CA ARG A 92 7.76 16.01 -17.58
C ARG A 92 6.94 14.73 -17.50
N GLN A 93 7.58 13.57 -17.62
CA GLN A 93 6.88 12.28 -17.59
C GLN A 93 6.39 11.93 -16.18
N GLY A 94 7.27 12.05 -15.18
CA GLY A 94 6.95 11.78 -13.77
C GLY A 94 5.86 12.72 -13.25
N ASN A 95 6.00 14.03 -13.45
CA ASN A 95 5.01 15.04 -13.05
C ASN A 95 3.61 14.73 -13.62
N ARG A 96 3.54 14.34 -14.90
CA ARG A 96 2.27 14.01 -15.54
C ARG A 96 1.62 12.74 -14.98
N LEU A 97 2.42 11.73 -14.64
CA LEU A 97 1.93 10.54 -13.95
C LEU A 97 1.42 10.92 -12.57
N LEU A 98 2.21 11.67 -11.81
CA LEU A 98 1.88 12.08 -10.44
C LEU A 98 0.58 12.89 -10.37
N LYS A 99 0.41 13.91 -11.22
CA LYS A 99 -0.84 14.69 -11.29
C LYS A 99 -2.06 13.85 -11.63
N CYS A 100 -1.91 12.91 -12.56
CA CYS A 100 -3.00 12.00 -12.90
C CYS A 100 -3.33 11.05 -11.75
N TRP A 101 -2.30 10.55 -11.07
CA TRP A 101 -2.43 9.66 -9.93
C TRP A 101 -3.15 10.33 -8.76
N PHE A 102 -2.76 11.55 -8.37
CA PHE A 102 -3.45 12.32 -7.33
C PHE A 102 -4.94 12.50 -7.64
N LYS A 103 -5.26 12.94 -8.86
CA LYS A 103 -6.66 13.07 -9.31
C LYS A 103 -7.43 11.74 -9.21
N LYS A 104 -6.77 10.60 -9.45
CA LYS A 104 -7.42 9.29 -9.34
C LYS A 104 -7.62 8.86 -7.89
N GLN A 105 -6.69 9.18 -7.00
CA GLN A 105 -6.85 8.96 -5.56
C GLN A 105 -8.02 9.76 -5.00
N GLU A 106 -8.15 11.05 -5.37
CA GLU A 106 -9.30 11.88 -4.98
C GLU A 106 -10.63 11.32 -5.48
N GLU A 107 -10.64 10.73 -6.67
CA GLU A 107 -11.82 10.06 -7.25
C GLU A 107 -12.07 8.64 -6.69
N GLY A 108 -11.23 8.12 -5.77
CA GLY A 108 -11.31 6.75 -5.27
C GLY A 108 -11.07 5.68 -6.33
N LYS A 109 -10.34 6.01 -7.41
CA LYS A 109 -10.10 5.15 -8.58
C LYS A 109 -8.66 4.67 -8.64
N ASP A 110 -8.47 3.57 -9.36
CA ASP A 110 -7.14 3.04 -9.63
C ASP A 110 -6.28 4.02 -10.45
N GLY A 111 -5.21 4.49 -9.81
CA GLY A 111 -4.19 5.36 -10.39
C GLY A 111 -3.41 4.71 -11.54
N LYS A 112 -3.31 3.37 -11.62
CA LYS A 112 -2.58 2.65 -12.69
C LYS A 112 -3.10 2.97 -14.08
N THR A 113 -4.37 3.35 -14.18
CA THR A 113 -5.02 3.82 -15.43
C THR A 113 -4.30 5.00 -16.09
N CYS A 114 -3.51 5.77 -15.35
CA CYS A 114 -2.75 6.92 -15.83
C CYS A 114 -1.68 6.58 -16.86
N ILE A 115 -1.20 5.33 -16.91
CA ILE A 115 -0.24 4.88 -17.94
C ILE A 115 -0.89 4.91 -19.34
N ARG A 116 -2.19 4.61 -19.46
CA ARG A 116 -2.89 4.62 -20.75
C ARG A 116 -2.89 6.01 -21.41
N ARG A 117 -2.87 7.09 -20.61
CA ARG A 117 -2.77 8.47 -21.11
C ARG A 117 -1.39 8.83 -21.68
N LEU A 118 -0.33 8.11 -21.28
CA LEU A 118 1.00 8.23 -21.88
C LEU A 118 1.04 7.53 -23.24
N LYS A 119 0.50 6.30 -23.33
CA LYS A 119 0.43 5.50 -24.57
C LYS A 119 -0.26 6.24 -25.72
N LYS A 120 -1.43 6.86 -25.46
CA LYS A 120 -2.20 7.60 -26.48
C LYS A 120 -1.45 8.79 -27.09
N LYS A 121 -0.65 9.53 -26.30
CA LYS A 121 0.14 10.67 -26.81
C LYS A 121 1.40 10.24 -27.57
N ALA A 122 2.00 9.10 -27.22
CA ALA A 122 3.13 8.57 -27.98
C ALA A 122 2.69 8.09 -29.37
N TRP A 123 1.51 7.48 -29.47
CA TRP A 123 0.96 7.05 -30.77
C TRP A 123 0.66 8.23 -31.70
N LYS A 124 0.00 9.29 -31.20
CA LYS A 124 -0.24 10.53 -31.97
C LYS A 124 1.04 11.23 -32.48
N ARG A 125 2.22 10.88 -31.99
CA ARG A 125 3.51 11.46 -32.41
C ARG A 125 4.29 10.60 -33.39
N ARG A 126 3.80 9.43 -33.79
CA ARG A 126 4.36 8.73 -34.96
C ARG A 126 3.82 9.45 -36.19
N PRO A 127 4.67 10.07 -37.04
CA PRO A 127 4.23 10.45 -38.37
C PRO A 127 3.81 9.16 -39.08
N GLN A 128 2.72 9.24 -39.82
CA GLN A 128 2.35 8.25 -40.82
C GLN A 128 3.48 8.30 -41.87
N GLN A 129 4.41 7.33 -41.81
CA GLN A 129 5.33 7.11 -42.91
C GLN A 129 4.51 6.43 -44.00
N THR A 130 4.16 7.23 -45.01
CA THR A 130 3.69 6.79 -46.32
C THR A 130 4.82 6.07 -47.05
#